data_AF-A0A454VXJ5-F1
#
_entry.id   AF-A0A454VXJ5-F1
#
_cell.length_a   1.000
_cell.length_b   1.000
_cell.length_c   1.000
_cell.angle_alpha   90.00
_cell.angle_beta   90.00
_cell.angle_gamma   90.00
#
_symmetry.space_group_name_H-M   'P 1'
#
loop_
_entity.id
_entity.type
_entity.pdbx_description
1 polymer ?
#
loop_
_entity_poly.entity_id
_entity_poly.type
_entity_poly.pdbx_seq_one_letter_code
_entity_poly.pdbx_strand_id
1 'polypeptide(L)'
;MPSTTGPRGIERKCRDLRGHFKPAHPLADDAGRTRKMVEQVDGPVVLVGHSYGGAVITEAGDLPNVKALVHIAAFAPDAGESPGRISQGNPPAAFDNIAPDSDGYLWIKQDKFHESLTQDLAPDQDLVMAVTQKAPVGSTFGDNVTAPAWRNKPVWYRVSTQDRMIHPDNERRIARRVNPRKVVELDASRAS
;
A
#
# COMPACT_ATOMS: atom_id res chain seq x y z
N MET A 1 19.11 -16.83 27.83
CA MET A 1 18.83 -15.77 26.83
C MET A 1 17.40 -15.30 27.09
N PRO A 2 17.17 -14.08 27.59
CA PRO A 2 15.83 -13.65 27.98
C PRO A 2 14.98 -13.31 26.74
N SER A 3 13.80 -13.91 26.67
CA SER A 3 12.76 -13.65 25.68
C SER A 3 12.05 -12.34 25.98
N THR A 4 12.08 -11.38 25.07
CA THR A 4 11.28 -10.16 25.16
C THR A 4 9.87 -10.43 24.61
N THR A 5 8.94 -10.80 25.49
CA THR A 5 7.50 -10.80 25.21
C THR A 5 6.97 -9.37 25.26
N GLY A 6 6.60 -8.82 24.09
CA GLY A 6 5.83 -7.57 24.01
C GLY A 6 4.34 -7.79 24.38
N PRO A 7 3.59 -6.73 24.72
CA PRO A 7 2.20 -6.84 25.14
C PRO A 7 1.32 -7.13 23.92
N ARG A 8 0.65 -8.30 23.99
CA ARG A 8 -0.08 -9.05 22.93
C ARG A 8 0.82 -10.08 22.23
N GLY A 9 0.68 -11.33 22.66
CA GLY A 9 1.40 -12.51 22.19
C GLY A 9 1.13 -12.87 20.72
N ILE A 10 1.63 -12.06 19.81
CA ILE A 10 1.88 -12.46 18.42
C ILE A 10 3.36 -12.84 18.36
N GLU A 11 3.64 -14.14 18.43
CA GLU A 11 4.96 -14.68 18.10
C GLU A 11 5.25 -14.31 16.64
N ARG A 12 6.07 -13.29 16.39
CA ARG A 12 6.48 -12.90 15.03
C ARG A 12 7.42 -13.97 14.46
N LYS A 13 6.85 -15.05 13.93
CA LYS A 13 7.58 -16.06 13.14
C LYS A 13 7.81 -15.63 11.68
N CYS A 14 7.88 -14.33 11.38
CA CYS A 14 8.40 -13.86 10.09
C CYS A 14 9.94 -13.92 10.13
N ARG A 15 10.52 -14.96 9.53
CA ARG A 15 11.98 -15.15 9.51
C ARG A 15 12.69 -14.45 8.35
N ASP A 16 11.96 -13.94 7.35
CA ASP A 16 12.54 -13.24 6.20
C ASP A 16 11.58 -12.11 5.76
N LEU A 17 11.93 -10.86 6.11
CA LEU A 17 11.19 -9.66 5.69
C LEU A 17 11.98 -8.98 4.58
N ARG A 18 11.40 -8.93 3.38
CA ARG A 18 11.98 -8.25 2.22
C ARG A 18 11.11 -7.07 1.83
N GLY A 19 11.69 -5.87 1.82
CA GLY A 19 11.04 -4.66 1.31
C GLY A 19 11.43 -4.44 -0.15
N HIS A 20 10.44 -4.25 -1.02
CA HIS A 20 10.67 -3.72 -2.36
C HIS A 20 10.20 -2.27 -2.38
N PHE A 21 11.11 -1.36 -2.71
CA PHE A 21 10.76 0.01 -3.03
C PHE A 21 11.64 0.46 -4.19
N LYS A 22 11.08 0.53 -5.39
CA LYS A 22 11.69 1.17 -6.56
C LYS A 22 10.94 2.49 -6.80
N PRO A 23 11.58 3.59 -7.25
CA PRO A 23 10.84 4.72 -7.82
C PRO A 23 9.86 4.17 -8.85
N ALA A 24 8.56 4.44 -8.69
CA ALA A 24 7.49 3.64 -9.30
C ALA A 24 7.61 3.63 -10.83
N HIS A 25 8.08 2.52 -11.40
CA HIS A 25 8.06 2.28 -12.84
C HIS A 25 6.62 1.86 -13.23
N PRO A 26 6.28 1.69 -14.52
CA PRO A 26 4.96 1.17 -14.88
C PRO A 26 4.58 -0.04 -14.01
N LEU A 27 3.32 -0.15 -13.61
CA LEU A 27 2.83 -1.17 -12.66
C LEU A 27 3.33 -2.59 -12.97
N ALA A 28 3.46 -2.92 -14.25
CA ALA A 28 4.01 -4.18 -14.73
C ALA A 28 5.46 -4.45 -14.27
N ASP A 29 6.31 -3.42 -14.22
CA ASP A 29 7.70 -3.52 -13.77
C ASP A 29 7.78 -3.74 -12.27
N ASP A 30 7.01 -2.99 -11.48
CA ASP A 30 6.95 -3.16 -10.03
C ASP A 30 6.36 -4.52 -9.65
N ALA A 31 5.34 -4.98 -10.38
CA ALA A 31 4.80 -6.32 -10.23
C ALA A 31 5.82 -7.39 -10.63
N GLY A 32 6.52 -7.22 -11.76
CA GLY A 32 7.55 -8.14 -12.22
C GLY A 32 8.73 -8.25 -11.25
N ARG A 33 9.17 -7.13 -10.67
CA ARG A 33 10.21 -7.15 -9.63
C ARG A 33 9.73 -7.80 -8.34
N THR A 34 8.48 -7.56 -7.94
CA THR A 34 7.86 -8.23 -6.78
C THR A 34 7.82 -9.75 -6.99
N ARG A 35 7.39 -10.23 -8.18
CA ARG A 35 7.39 -11.66 -8.51
C ARG A 35 8.78 -12.29 -8.37
N LYS A 36 9.82 -11.65 -8.96
CA LYS A 36 11.22 -12.11 -8.83
C LYS A 36 11.68 -12.20 -7.38
N MET A 37 11.26 -11.29 -6.52
CA MET A 37 11.61 -11.33 -5.09
C MET A 37 10.90 -12.47 -4.35
N VAL A 38 9.64 -12.74 -4.71
CA VAL A 38 8.84 -13.85 -4.14
C VAL A 38 9.40 -15.21 -4.57
N GLU A 39 9.87 -15.33 -5.81
CA GLU A 39 10.49 -16.57 -6.34
C GLU A 39 11.81 -16.92 -5.63
N GLN A 40 12.48 -15.94 -5.01
CA GLN A 40 13.70 -16.14 -4.23
C GLN A 40 13.44 -16.51 -2.76
N VAL A 41 12.18 -16.75 -2.38
CA VAL A 41 11.81 -17.17 -1.02
C VAL A 41 11.40 -18.63 -1.05
N ASP A 42 12.17 -19.46 -0.35
CA ASP A 42 11.83 -20.86 -0.11
C ASP A 42 10.69 -20.95 0.90
N GLY A 43 9.48 -21.22 0.42
CA GLY A 43 8.31 -21.50 1.24
C GLY A 43 7.18 -20.47 1.16
N PRO A 44 6.20 -20.52 2.10
CA PRO A 44 5.01 -19.68 2.08
C PRO A 44 5.32 -18.18 2.21
N VAL A 45 4.72 -17.37 1.35
CA VAL A 45 4.84 -15.90 1.36
C VAL A 45 3.50 -15.23 1.66
N VAL A 46 3.54 -14.18 2.47
CA VAL A 46 2.44 -13.22 2.62
C VAL A 46 2.89 -11.89 2.03
N LEU A 47 2.12 -11.36 1.09
CA LEU A 47 2.39 -10.05 0.51
C LEU A 47 1.61 -8.98 1.25
N VAL A 48 2.30 -7.93 1.68
CA VAL A 48 1.72 -6.79 2.36
C VAL A 48 1.91 -5.55 1.51
N GLY A 49 0.81 -4.94 1.09
CA GLY A 49 0.79 -3.76 0.25
C GLY A 49 0.18 -2.58 0.99
N HIS A 50 0.96 -1.51 1.14
CA HIS A 50 0.48 -0.22 1.63
C HIS A 50 0.33 0.74 0.45
N SER A 51 -0.73 1.54 0.44
CA SER A 51 -0.96 2.52 -0.63
C SER A 51 -0.96 1.91 -2.03
N TYR A 52 -0.23 2.52 -2.95
CA TYR A 52 0.08 2.01 -4.27
C TYR A 52 0.63 0.57 -4.26
N GLY A 53 1.39 0.17 -3.23
CA GLY A 53 1.86 -1.20 -3.06
C GLY A 53 0.73 -2.22 -3.01
N GLY A 54 -0.49 -1.81 -2.63
CA GLY A 54 -1.69 -2.63 -2.76
C GLY A 54 -2.02 -2.99 -4.22
N ALA A 55 -1.88 -2.07 -5.16
CA ALA A 55 -2.04 -2.35 -6.58
C ALA A 55 -0.93 -3.28 -7.09
N VAL A 56 0.31 -3.09 -6.62
CA VAL A 56 1.45 -3.95 -6.98
C VAL A 56 1.23 -5.39 -6.53
N ILE A 57 0.83 -5.63 -5.27
CA ILE A 57 0.56 -7.00 -4.80
C ILE A 57 -0.72 -7.58 -5.42
N THR A 58 -1.65 -6.72 -5.86
CA THR A 58 -2.83 -7.15 -6.63
C THR A 58 -2.41 -7.72 -7.98
N GLU A 59 -1.50 -7.06 -8.69
CA GLU A 59 -1.00 -7.52 -9.99
C GLU A 59 -0.02 -8.70 -9.85
N ALA A 60 0.84 -8.68 -8.82
CA ALA A 60 1.93 -9.64 -8.66
C ALA A 60 1.56 -10.92 -7.89
N GLY A 61 0.49 -10.87 -7.09
CA GLY A 61 0.31 -11.79 -5.97
C GLY A 61 -0.16 -13.20 -6.31
N ASP A 62 -0.44 -13.52 -7.57
CA ASP A 62 -0.94 -14.84 -7.97
C ASP A 62 0.17 -15.86 -8.25
N LEU A 63 1.13 -15.96 -7.33
CA LEU A 63 2.19 -16.97 -7.37
C LEU A 63 1.84 -18.17 -6.47
N PRO A 64 2.28 -19.41 -6.78
CA PRO A 64 1.90 -20.60 -6.01
C PRO A 64 2.32 -20.57 -4.54
N ASN A 65 3.46 -19.95 -4.23
CA ASN A 65 3.98 -19.82 -2.87
C ASN A 65 3.36 -18.63 -2.10
N VAL A 66 2.65 -17.71 -2.77
CA VAL A 66 1.88 -16.66 -2.09
C VAL A 66 0.60 -17.25 -1.50
N LYS A 67 0.45 -17.11 -0.18
CA LYS A 67 -0.65 -17.68 0.60
C LYS A 67 -1.68 -16.65 1.07
N ALA A 68 -1.34 -15.38 1.08
CA ALA A 68 -2.23 -14.31 1.51
C ALA A 68 -1.80 -12.95 0.99
N LEU A 69 -2.77 -12.05 0.85
CA LEU A 69 -2.60 -10.63 0.57
C LEU A 69 -3.08 -9.82 1.77
N VAL A 70 -2.30 -8.83 2.19
CA VAL A 70 -2.66 -7.88 3.25
C VAL A 70 -2.58 -6.47 2.68
N HIS A 71 -3.73 -5.80 2.65
CA HIS A 71 -3.84 -4.41 2.17
C HIS A 71 -3.94 -3.48 3.37
N ILE A 72 -3.04 -2.51 3.46
CA ILE A 72 -3.01 -1.52 4.55
C ILE A 72 -3.27 -0.15 3.95
N ALA A 73 -4.48 0.36 4.18
CA ALA A 73 -4.98 1.60 3.58
C ALA A 73 -4.69 1.64 2.07
N ALA A 74 -4.92 0.57 1.33
CA ALA A 74 -4.26 0.35 0.05
C ALA A 74 -5.22 0.26 -1.12
N PHE A 75 -4.73 0.58 -2.32
CA PHE A 75 -5.47 0.25 -3.53
C PHE A 75 -5.57 -1.29 -3.70
N ALA A 76 -6.67 -1.77 -4.25
CA ALA A 76 -6.76 -3.14 -4.78
C ALA A 76 -7.68 -3.13 -6.01
N PRO A 77 -7.21 -2.61 -7.16
CA PRO A 77 -8.02 -2.48 -8.36
C PRO A 77 -8.52 -3.83 -8.88
N ASP A 78 -9.62 -3.81 -9.62
CA ASP A 78 -10.05 -4.97 -10.41
C ASP A 78 -9.43 -4.95 -11.81
N ALA A 79 -9.61 -6.01 -12.57
CA ALA A 79 -9.16 -6.08 -13.96
C ALA A 79 -9.71 -4.89 -14.76
N GLY A 80 -8.83 -4.15 -15.43
CA GLY A 80 -9.18 -2.96 -16.19
C GLY A 80 -9.37 -1.67 -15.37
N GLU A 81 -9.14 -1.70 -14.06
CA GLU A 81 -9.13 -0.52 -13.20
C GLU A 81 -7.72 -0.09 -12.79
N SER A 82 -7.58 1.21 -12.51
CA SER A 82 -6.35 1.83 -12.03
C SER A 82 -6.55 2.55 -10.68
N PRO A 83 -5.47 2.78 -9.89
CA PRO A 83 -5.53 3.58 -8.67
C PRO A 83 -6.14 4.97 -8.87
N GLY A 84 -5.84 5.62 -10.00
CA GLY A 84 -6.36 6.93 -10.36
C GLY A 84 -7.86 6.91 -10.58
N ARG A 85 -8.39 5.91 -11.30
CA ARG A 85 -9.86 5.76 -11.49
C ARG A 85 -10.58 5.53 -10.16
N ILE A 86 -9.98 4.76 -9.25
CA ILE A 86 -10.54 4.59 -7.90
C ILE A 86 -10.61 5.93 -7.18
N SER A 87 -9.51 6.70 -7.24
CA SER A 87 -9.38 8.00 -6.57
C SER A 87 -10.39 9.03 -7.08
N GLN A 88 -10.77 8.97 -8.36
CA GLN A 88 -11.83 9.84 -8.92
C GLN A 88 -13.20 9.62 -8.29
N GLY A 89 -13.47 8.44 -7.72
CA GLY A 89 -14.75 8.17 -7.05
C GLY A 89 -14.96 9.00 -5.79
N ASN A 90 -13.88 9.23 -5.02
CA ASN A 90 -13.83 10.19 -3.91
C ASN A 90 -12.39 10.75 -3.86
N PRO A 91 -12.16 11.98 -4.33
CA PRO A 91 -10.83 12.56 -4.37
C PRO A 91 -10.14 12.62 -2.99
N PRO A 92 -8.81 12.49 -2.93
CA PRO A 92 -8.06 12.66 -1.68
C PRO A 92 -8.25 14.06 -1.09
N ALA A 93 -8.43 14.16 0.23
CA ALA A 93 -8.56 15.45 0.91
C ALA A 93 -7.30 16.33 0.81
N ALA A 94 -6.12 15.71 0.69
CA ALA A 94 -4.83 16.39 0.55
C ALA A 94 -4.32 16.40 -0.91
N PHE A 95 -5.20 16.29 -1.91
CA PHE A 95 -4.78 16.25 -3.31
C PHE A 95 -3.96 17.49 -3.74
N ASP A 96 -4.36 18.68 -3.29
CA ASP A 96 -3.68 19.95 -3.61
C ASP A 96 -2.29 20.10 -2.97
N ASN A 97 -1.94 19.20 -2.06
CA ASN A 97 -0.63 19.14 -1.42
C ASN A 97 0.39 18.36 -2.25
N ILE A 98 -0.02 17.75 -3.37
CA ILE A 98 0.84 17.03 -4.30
C ILE A 98 1.34 17.98 -5.39
N ALA A 99 2.62 17.88 -5.75
CA ALA A 99 3.21 18.58 -6.87
C ALA A 99 4.08 17.62 -7.70
N PRO A 100 4.03 17.67 -9.04
CA PRO A 100 4.95 16.93 -9.88
C PRO A 100 6.34 17.59 -9.86
N ASP A 101 7.40 16.79 -10.01
CA ASP A 101 8.71 17.29 -10.43
C ASP A 101 8.85 17.26 -11.97
N SER A 102 10.03 17.66 -12.47
CA SER A 102 10.32 17.70 -13.91
C SER A 102 10.30 16.33 -14.59
N ASP A 103 10.45 15.26 -13.81
CA ASP A 103 10.58 13.89 -14.29
C ASP A 103 9.25 13.12 -14.15
N GLY A 104 8.19 13.80 -13.70
CA GLY A 104 6.83 13.26 -13.57
C GLY A 104 6.57 12.50 -12.26
N TYR A 105 7.44 12.63 -11.26
CA TYR A 105 7.21 12.07 -9.93
C TYR A 105 6.30 12.98 -9.10
N LEU A 106 5.40 12.36 -8.33
CA LEU A 106 4.43 13.06 -7.50
C LEU A 106 4.92 13.17 -6.06
N TRP A 107 5.29 14.38 -5.65
CA TRP A 107 5.77 14.70 -4.32
C TRP A 107 4.67 15.34 -3.48
N ILE A 108 4.52 14.92 -2.23
CA ILE A 108 3.82 15.76 -1.25
C ILE A 108 4.75 16.91 -0.88
N LYS A 109 4.27 18.15 -0.96
CA LYS A 109 4.99 19.36 -0.54
C LYS A 109 5.47 19.18 0.90
N GLN A 110 6.74 19.47 1.17
CA GLN A 110 7.37 19.12 2.44
C GLN A 110 6.68 19.77 3.65
N ASP A 111 6.28 21.05 3.53
CA ASP A 111 5.55 21.80 4.55
C ASP A 111 4.10 21.33 4.74
N LYS A 112 3.62 20.47 3.84
CA LYS A 112 2.29 19.88 3.84
C LYS A 112 2.29 18.40 4.17
N PHE A 113 3.46 17.79 4.37
CA PHE A 113 3.58 16.35 4.56
C PHE A 113 2.80 15.87 5.79
N HIS A 114 2.99 16.57 6.93
CA HIS A 114 2.32 16.26 8.18
C HIS A 114 0.80 16.21 8.06
N GLU A 115 0.18 17.27 7.55
CA GLU A 115 -1.27 17.34 7.39
C GLU A 115 -1.82 16.39 6.33
N SER A 116 -0.97 15.84 5.44
CA SER A 116 -1.40 14.99 4.34
C SER A 116 -1.33 13.49 4.67
N LEU A 117 -0.29 13.07 5.40
CA LEU A 117 0.07 11.65 5.49
C LEU A 117 0.25 11.13 6.93
N THR A 118 0.63 11.99 7.87
CA THR A 118 1.21 11.64 9.18
C THR A 118 0.62 12.48 10.31
N GLN A 119 -0.62 12.96 10.17
CA GLN A 119 -1.22 13.94 11.09
C GLN A 119 -1.45 13.43 12.54
N ASP A 120 -1.22 12.14 12.78
CA ASP A 120 -1.29 11.47 14.07
C ASP A 120 0.09 11.02 14.61
N LEU A 121 1.17 11.31 13.88
CA LEU A 121 2.54 10.95 14.25
C LEU A 121 3.27 12.11 14.94
N ALA A 122 4.31 11.76 15.71
CA ALA A 122 5.17 12.74 16.34
C ALA A 122 6.04 13.49 15.30
N PRO A 123 6.45 14.75 15.57
CA PRO A 123 7.19 15.57 14.61
C PRO A 123 8.52 14.98 14.11
N ASP A 124 9.19 14.16 14.93
CA ASP A 124 10.42 13.48 14.56
C ASP A 124 10.17 12.38 13.52
N GLN A 125 9.10 11.60 13.69
CA GLN A 125 8.68 10.58 12.73
C GLN A 125 8.20 11.23 11.43
N ASP A 126 7.42 12.30 11.54
CA ASP A 126 6.97 13.11 10.41
C ASP A 126 8.15 13.62 9.59
N LEU A 127 9.11 14.29 10.23
CA LEU A 127 10.28 14.85 9.56
C LEU A 127 11.06 13.76 8.82
N VAL A 128 11.32 12.62 9.47
CA VAL A 128 12.03 11.50 8.85
C VAL A 128 11.27 10.99 7.62
N MET A 129 9.95 10.81 7.71
CA MET A 129 9.13 10.36 6.58
C MET A 129 9.06 11.39 5.46
N ALA A 130 8.98 12.69 5.79
CA ALA A 130 8.93 13.77 4.81
C ALA A 130 10.23 13.85 3.99
N VAL A 131 11.39 13.83 4.66
CA VAL A 131 12.69 13.94 3.98
C VAL A 131 13.12 12.65 3.29
N THR A 132 12.59 11.50 3.71
CA THR A 132 12.84 10.19 3.08
C THR A 132 11.70 9.76 2.16
N GLN A 133 10.76 10.66 1.86
CA GLN A 133 9.69 10.40 0.90
C GLN A 133 10.31 9.91 -0.40
N LYS A 134 9.65 8.91 -0.98
CA LYS A 134 10.02 8.39 -2.28
C LYS A 134 8.80 8.50 -3.17
N ALA A 135 8.80 9.51 -4.02
CA ALA A 135 7.69 9.81 -4.88
C ALA A 135 7.46 8.69 -5.93
N PRO A 136 6.20 8.32 -6.21
CA PRO A 136 5.86 7.49 -7.35
C PRO A 136 5.81 8.31 -8.65
N VAL A 137 6.11 7.70 -9.79
CA VAL A 137 5.83 8.32 -11.10
C VAL A 137 4.31 8.41 -11.29
N GLY A 138 3.79 9.58 -11.64
CA GLY A 138 2.35 9.83 -11.69
C GLY A 138 1.59 8.94 -12.68
N SER A 139 2.23 8.52 -13.77
CA SER A 139 1.64 7.62 -14.77
C SER A 139 1.21 6.27 -14.19
N THR A 140 1.85 5.80 -13.11
CA THR A 140 1.51 4.52 -12.46
C THR A 140 0.12 4.48 -11.86
N PHE A 141 -0.48 5.65 -11.56
CA PHE A 141 -1.88 5.73 -11.14
C PHE A 141 -2.86 5.55 -12.31
N GLY A 142 -2.38 5.66 -13.55
CA GLY A 142 -3.15 5.38 -14.77
C GLY A 142 -3.09 3.92 -15.20
N ASP A 143 -2.12 3.15 -14.69
CA ASP A 143 -1.92 1.75 -15.10
C ASP A 143 -3.06 0.86 -14.59
N ASN A 144 -3.61 0.06 -15.50
CA ASN A 144 -4.66 -0.88 -15.17
C ASN A 144 -4.08 -2.19 -14.64
N VAL A 145 -4.69 -2.71 -13.58
CA VAL A 145 -4.50 -4.11 -13.18
C VAL A 145 -5.07 -5.02 -14.26
N THR A 146 -4.37 -6.11 -14.55
CA THR A 146 -4.80 -7.09 -15.56
C THR A 146 -5.42 -8.33 -14.93
N ALA A 147 -4.77 -8.88 -13.92
CA ALA A 147 -5.16 -10.13 -13.27
C ALA A 147 -5.10 -9.96 -11.74
N PRO A 148 -6.19 -9.54 -11.09
CA PRO A 148 -6.19 -9.25 -9.67
C PRO A 148 -6.07 -10.53 -8.83
N ALA A 149 -4.93 -10.68 -8.16
CA ALA A 149 -4.59 -11.82 -7.31
C ALA A 149 -5.59 -12.05 -6.16
N TRP A 150 -6.27 -11.01 -5.68
CA TRP A 150 -7.27 -11.13 -4.62
C TRP A 150 -8.49 -11.99 -5.01
N ARG A 151 -8.68 -12.29 -6.30
CA ARG A 151 -9.70 -13.26 -6.75
C ARG A 151 -9.36 -14.71 -6.37
N ASN A 152 -8.06 -15.02 -6.25
CA ASN A 152 -7.55 -16.38 -6.04
C ASN A 152 -6.89 -16.56 -4.68
N LYS A 153 -6.66 -15.48 -3.93
CA LYS A 153 -5.92 -15.48 -2.66
C LYS A 153 -6.78 -14.94 -1.53
N PRO A 154 -6.63 -15.47 -0.29
CA PRO A 154 -7.30 -14.87 0.85
C PRO A 154 -6.72 -13.48 1.14
N VAL A 155 -7.61 -12.55 1.45
CA VAL A 155 -7.28 -11.14 1.68
C VAL A 155 -7.54 -10.75 3.14
N TRP A 156 -6.70 -9.86 3.66
CA TRP A 156 -6.95 -9.06 4.84
C TRP A 156 -6.86 -7.59 4.45
N TYR A 157 -7.70 -6.76 5.06
CA TYR A 157 -7.73 -5.34 4.75
C TYR A 157 -7.75 -4.52 6.04
N ARG A 158 -6.98 -3.44 6.07
CA ARG A 158 -7.00 -2.43 7.12
C ARG A 158 -7.37 -1.09 6.51
N VAL A 159 -8.41 -0.46 7.05
CA VAL A 159 -8.88 0.88 6.65
C VAL A 159 -8.30 1.93 7.59
N SER A 160 -7.76 3.02 7.03
CA SER A 160 -7.38 4.24 7.75
C SER A 160 -8.50 5.25 7.73
N THR A 161 -9.18 5.46 8.87
CA THR A 161 -10.35 6.34 8.90
C THR A 161 -10.03 7.82 8.78
N GLN A 162 -8.75 8.21 8.97
CA GLN A 162 -8.26 9.57 8.79
C GLN A 162 -7.35 9.70 7.56
N ASP A 163 -7.39 8.77 6.61
CA ASP A 163 -6.55 8.86 5.41
C ASP A 163 -6.96 10.07 4.54
N ARG A 164 -5.98 10.92 4.23
CA ARG A 164 -6.16 12.11 3.39
C ARG A 164 -5.57 11.95 1.97
N MET A 165 -4.94 10.81 1.70
CA MET A 165 -4.29 10.44 0.43
C MET A 165 -5.08 9.38 -0.35
N ILE A 166 -5.77 8.46 0.33
CA ILE A 166 -6.86 7.65 -0.24
C ILE A 166 -8.09 7.93 0.61
N HIS A 167 -9.16 8.43 0.02
CA HIS A 167 -10.37 8.70 0.78
C HIS A 167 -10.87 7.43 1.51
N PRO A 168 -11.22 7.47 2.81
CA PRO A 168 -11.61 6.27 3.57
C PRO A 168 -12.78 5.51 2.96
N ASP A 169 -13.71 6.20 2.29
CA ASP A 169 -14.82 5.54 1.60
C ASP A 169 -14.39 4.78 0.33
N ASN A 170 -13.31 5.20 -0.32
CA ASN A 170 -12.69 4.38 -1.38
C ASN A 170 -12.10 3.12 -0.77
N GLU A 171 -11.38 3.20 0.35
CA GLU A 171 -10.84 2.03 1.05
C GLU A 171 -11.94 1.06 1.47
N ARG A 172 -13.04 1.57 2.07
CA ARG A 172 -14.19 0.75 2.45
C ARG A 172 -14.87 0.11 1.23
N ARG A 173 -14.98 0.84 0.11
CA ARG A 173 -15.52 0.28 -1.15
C ARG A 173 -14.64 -0.84 -1.69
N ILE A 174 -13.33 -0.65 -1.67
CA ILE A 174 -12.36 -1.68 -2.06
C ILE A 174 -12.48 -2.88 -1.13
N ALA A 175 -12.47 -2.67 0.19
CA ALA A 175 -12.58 -3.72 1.19
C ALA A 175 -13.86 -4.55 1.00
N ARG A 176 -15.01 -3.91 0.75
CA ARG A 176 -16.25 -4.63 0.42
C ARG A 176 -16.12 -5.49 -0.84
N ARG A 177 -15.47 -4.98 -1.89
CA ARG A 177 -15.28 -5.71 -3.15
C ARG A 177 -14.38 -6.92 -3.00
N VAL A 178 -13.22 -6.75 -2.36
CA VAL A 178 -12.24 -7.84 -2.24
C VAL A 178 -12.66 -8.90 -1.21
N ASN A 179 -13.74 -8.65 -0.47
CA ASN A 179 -14.35 -9.56 0.49
C ASN A 179 -13.32 -10.26 1.40
N PRO A 180 -12.52 -9.50 2.15
CA PRO A 180 -11.42 -10.04 2.92
C PRO A 180 -11.93 -10.88 4.08
N ARG A 181 -11.10 -11.82 4.54
CA ARG A 181 -11.37 -12.62 5.74
C ARG A 181 -11.57 -11.77 6.99
N LYS A 182 -10.95 -10.59 7.02
CA LYS A 182 -11.11 -9.60 8.07
C LYS A 182 -10.84 -8.20 7.54
N VAL A 183 -11.70 -7.26 7.96
CA VAL A 183 -11.45 -5.83 7.87
C VAL A 183 -11.17 -5.30 9.28
N VAL A 184 -10.15 -4.44 9.41
CA VAL A 184 -9.90 -3.67 10.63
C VAL A 184 -9.92 -2.20 10.26
N GLU A 185 -10.80 -1.41 10.87
CA GLU A 185 -10.70 0.06 10.78
C GLU A 185 -9.89 0.55 11.98
N LEU A 186 -8.93 1.44 11.74
CA LEU A 186 -8.19 2.12 12.80
C LEU A 186 -8.31 3.62 12.62
N ASP A 187 -8.52 4.31 13.74
CA ASP A 187 -8.45 5.76 13.83
C ASP A 187 -6.99 6.20 13.71
N ALA A 188 -6.55 6.35 12.47
CA ALA A 188 -5.17 6.60 12.11
C ALA A 188 -5.07 7.28 10.74
N SER A 189 -3.96 7.97 10.55
CA SER A 189 -3.56 8.56 9.28
C SER A 189 -3.20 7.51 8.23
N ARG A 190 -2.71 7.98 7.09
CA ARG A 190 -2.19 7.16 6.01
C ARG A 190 -0.97 6.33 6.44
N ALA A 191 -0.06 6.86 7.26
CA ALA A 191 1.17 6.19 7.69
C ALA A 191 0.97 5.32 8.94
N SER A 192 0.20 4.23 8.80
CA SER A 192 -0.26 3.44 9.94
C SER A 192 -0.46 1.95 9.68
#